data_AF-X1CVQ9-F1
#
_entry.id   AF-X1CVQ9-F1
#
_cell.length_a   1.000
_cell.length_b   1.000
_cell.length_c   1.000
_cell.angle_alpha   90.00
_cell.angle_beta   90.00
_cell.angle_gamma   90.00
#
_symmetry.space_group_name_H-M   'P 1'
#
loop_
_entity.id
_entity.type
_entity.pdbx_description
1 polymer ?
#
loop_
_entity_poly.entity_id
_entity_poly.type
_entity_poly.pdbx_seq_one_letter_code
_entity_poly.pdbx_strand_id
1 'polypeptide(L)'
;IFVNPLLQQEIYNLVPDKERQHQRLADYYSRITGYDEQAAYHYREAKNYKKAIELMIKSGDLAIKRGAYESGINYYHQTLELCQRQKESINLQLLVTLNEALADIYRALGDEQNALKYYKIVLDSYKEILKE
;
A
#
# COMPACT_ATOMS: atom_id res chain seq x y z
N ILE A 1 -17.94 15.84 -18.99
CA ILE A 1 -16.98 15.73 -17.87
C ILE A 1 -17.22 16.95 -16.98
N PHE A 2 -17.62 16.77 -15.73
CA PHE A 2 -17.84 17.90 -14.82
C PHE A 2 -16.49 18.47 -14.42
N VAL A 3 -16.22 19.72 -14.78
CA VAL A 3 -14.90 20.35 -14.60
C VAL A 3 -14.72 20.90 -13.17
N ASN A 4 -15.79 20.99 -12.39
CA ASN A 4 -15.76 21.51 -11.01
C ASN A 4 -15.53 20.37 -9.99
N PRO A 5 -14.41 20.36 -9.23
CA PRO A 5 -14.10 19.31 -8.25
C PRO A 5 -15.13 19.16 -7.13
N LEU A 6 -15.76 20.25 -6.69
CA LEU A 6 -16.79 20.20 -5.63
C LEU A 6 -18.05 19.48 -6.13
N LEU A 7 -18.47 19.77 -7.37
CA LEU A 7 -19.60 19.08 -7.99
C LEU A 7 -19.29 17.60 -8.22
N GLN A 8 -18.05 17.27 -8.61
CA GLN A 8 -17.64 15.88 -8.75
C GLN A 8 -17.70 15.13 -7.41
N GLN A 9 -17.22 15.74 -6.34
CA GLN A 9 -17.27 15.15 -5.01
C GLN A 9 -18.71 14.98 -4.51
N GLU A 10 -19.58 15.95 -4.76
CA GLU A 10 -20.97 15.87 -4.36
C GLU A 10 -21.72 14.76 -5.13
N ILE A 11 -21.53 14.67 -6.45
CA ILE A 11 -22.08 13.59 -7.26
C ILE A 11 -21.54 12.24 -6.79
N TYR A 12 -20.23 12.13 -6.54
CA TYR A 12 -19.63 10.93 -5.97
C TYR A 12 -20.26 10.58 -4.62
N ASN A 13 -20.56 11.58 -3.79
CA ASN A 13 -21.17 11.38 -2.49
C ASN A 13 -22.59 10.81 -2.56
N LEU A 14 -23.33 11.15 -3.61
CA LEU A 14 -24.69 10.69 -3.87
C LEU A 14 -24.77 9.27 -4.46
N VAL A 15 -23.65 8.69 -4.92
CA VAL A 15 -23.64 7.33 -5.46
C VAL A 15 -24.08 6.34 -4.35
N PRO A 16 -25.16 5.57 -4.55
CA PRO A 16 -25.59 4.57 -3.59
C PRO A 16 -24.65 3.36 -3.61
N ASP A 17 -24.52 2.70 -2.46
CA ASP A 17 -23.78 1.43 -2.33
C ASP A 17 -22.34 1.50 -2.87
N LYS A 18 -21.63 2.59 -2.53
CA LYS A 18 -20.28 2.88 -3.05
C LYS A 18 -19.32 1.74 -2.84
N GLU A 19 -19.32 1.12 -1.67
CA GLU A 19 -18.42 0.01 -1.35
C GLU A 19 -18.56 -1.13 -2.38
N ARG A 20 -19.80 -1.49 -2.74
CA ARG A 20 -20.06 -2.51 -3.76
C ARG A 20 -19.66 -2.05 -5.16
N GLN A 21 -19.87 -0.77 -5.50
CA GLN A 21 -19.43 -0.24 -6.80
C GLN A 21 -17.90 -0.24 -6.93
N HIS A 22 -17.21 0.19 -5.88
CA HIS A 22 -15.76 0.12 -5.78
C HIS A 22 -15.26 -1.32 -5.83
N GLN A 23 -15.93 -2.26 -5.15
CA GLN A 23 -15.59 -3.68 -5.21
C GLN A 23 -15.65 -4.21 -6.66
N ARG A 24 -16.71 -3.86 -7.42
CA ARG A 24 -16.86 -4.25 -8.83
C ARG A 24 -15.78 -3.64 -9.72
N LEU A 25 -15.46 -2.36 -9.54
CA LEU A 25 -14.40 -1.69 -10.29
C LEU A 25 -13.03 -2.30 -9.98
N ALA A 26 -12.77 -2.63 -8.71
CA ALA A 26 -11.54 -3.29 -8.30
C ALA A 26 -11.41 -4.70 -8.92
N ASP A 27 -12.48 -5.49 -8.89
CA ASP A 27 -12.52 -6.82 -9.51
C ASP A 27 -12.37 -6.76 -11.05
N TYR A 28 -12.79 -5.66 -11.68
CA TYR A 28 -12.54 -5.39 -13.10
C TYR A 28 -11.06 -5.04 -13.35
N TYR A 29 -10.52 -4.03 -12.68
CA TYR A 29 -9.15 -3.56 -12.89
C TYR A 29 -8.09 -4.59 -12.51
N SER A 30 -8.32 -5.39 -11.47
CA SER A 30 -7.39 -6.46 -11.04
C SER A 30 -7.16 -7.55 -12.09
N ARG A 31 -8.02 -7.65 -13.10
CA ARG A 31 -7.88 -8.59 -14.23
C ARG A 31 -7.07 -8.02 -15.39
N ILE A 32 -6.76 -6.73 -15.35
CA ILE A 32 -6.06 -6.03 -16.43
C ILE A 32 -4.62 -5.79 -15.99
N THR A 33 -3.67 -6.33 -16.75
CA THR A 33 -2.25 -6.13 -16.48
C THR A 33 -1.89 -4.64 -16.51
N GLY A 34 -1.22 -4.16 -15.46
CA GLY A 34 -0.80 -2.77 -15.34
C GLY A 34 -1.81 -1.83 -14.68
N TYR A 35 -2.97 -2.32 -14.24
CA TYR A 35 -3.99 -1.55 -13.51
C TYR A 35 -4.01 -1.86 -12.00
N ASP A 36 -2.89 -2.36 -11.46
CA ASP A 36 -2.77 -2.76 -10.06
C ASP A 36 -3.04 -1.57 -9.11
N GLU A 37 -2.61 -0.36 -9.46
CA GLU A 37 -2.85 0.86 -8.68
C GLU A 37 -4.34 1.23 -8.64
N GLN A 38 -5.02 1.24 -9.79
CA GLN A 38 -6.45 1.53 -9.85
C GLN A 38 -7.26 0.48 -9.10
N ALA A 39 -6.89 -0.80 -9.25
CA ALA A 39 -7.51 -1.88 -8.50
C ALA A 39 -7.29 -1.73 -6.99
N ALA A 40 -6.07 -1.38 -6.56
CA ALA A 40 -5.75 -1.14 -5.15
C ALA A 40 -6.57 0.02 -4.57
N TYR A 41 -6.68 1.14 -5.29
CA TYR A 41 -7.51 2.28 -4.90
C TYR A 41 -8.96 1.84 -4.69
N HIS A 42 -9.54 1.15 -5.67
CA HIS A 42 -10.93 0.72 -5.56
C HIS A 42 -11.13 -0.34 -4.46
N TYR A 43 -10.21 -1.28 -4.25
CA TYR A 43 -10.30 -2.21 -3.12
C TYR A 43 -10.23 -1.48 -1.77
N ARG A 44 -9.42 -0.42 -1.65
CA ARG A 44 -9.33 0.39 -0.43
C ARG A 44 -10.64 1.09 -0.12
N GLU A 45 -11.24 1.74 -1.11
CA GLU A 45 -12.55 2.41 -0.96
C GLU A 45 -13.69 1.42 -0.73
N ALA A 46 -13.57 0.18 -1.24
CA ALA A 46 -14.47 -0.93 -0.95
C ALA A 46 -14.22 -1.59 0.43
N LYS A 47 -13.28 -1.06 1.23
CA LYS A 47 -12.84 -1.61 2.52
C LYS A 47 -12.27 -3.04 2.45
N ASN A 48 -11.90 -3.49 1.26
CA ASN A 48 -11.19 -4.75 1.04
C ASN A 48 -9.68 -4.53 1.22
N TYR A 49 -9.27 -4.20 2.45
CA TYR A 49 -7.91 -3.76 2.73
C TYR A 49 -6.87 -4.83 2.44
N LYS A 50 -7.21 -6.11 2.61
CA LYS A 50 -6.31 -7.23 2.28
C LYS A 50 -5.88 -7.18 0.81
N LYS A 51 -6.83 -7.09 -0.12
CA LYS A 51 -6.52 -7.01 -1.56
C LYS A 51 -5.88 -5.67 -1.94
N ALA A 52 -6.29 -4.57 -1.29
CA ALA A 52 -5.66 -3.27 -1.51
C ALA A 52 -4.16 -3.32 -1.16
N ILE A 53 -3.82 -3.83 0.02
CA ILE A 53 -2.44 -4.01 0.49
C ILE A 53 -1.64 -4.87 -0.48
N GLU A 54 -2.16 -6.02 -0.90
CA GLU A 54 -1.48 -6.92 -1.84
C GLU A 54 -1.09 -6.19 -3.15
N LEU A 55 -2.01 -5.43 -3.73
CA LEU A 55 -1.77 -4.71 -4.98
C LEU A 55 -0.91 -3.46 -4.81
N MET A 56 -0.97 -2.79 -3.65
CA MET A 56 -0.06 -1.69 -3.33
C MET A 56 1.39 -2.18 -3.24
N ILE A 57 1.62 -3.34 -2.60
CA ILE A 57 2.95 -3.96 -2.53
C ILE A 57 3.43 -4.32 -3.92
N LYS A 58 2.59 -4.97 -4.73
CA LYS A 58 2.92 -5.31 -6.11
C LYS A 58 3.30 -4.08 -6.95
N SER A 59 2.58 -2.96 -6.76
CA SER A 59 2.87 -1.70 -7.43
C SER A 59 4.19 -1.09 -6.96
N GLY A 60 4.47 -1.16 -5.65
CA GLY A 60 5.75 -0.79 -5.05
C GLY A 60 6.90 -1.59 -5.63
N ASP A 61 6.83 -2.92 -5.58
CA ASP A 61 7.86 -3.83 -6.11
C ASP A 61 8.16 -3.55 -7.59
N LEU A 62 7.11 -3.32 -8.39
CA LEU A 62 7.25 -3.02 -9.80
C LEU A 62 7.94 -1.67 -10.03
N ALA A 63 7.61 -0.65 -9.23
CA ALA A 63 8.27 0.65 -9.29
C ALA A 63 9.77 0.52 -8.96
N ILE A 64 10.11 -0.22 -7.90
CA ILE A 64 11.51 -0.50 -7.52
C ILE A 64 12.25 -1.22 -8.65
N LYS A 65 11.65 -2.27 -9.23
CA LYS A 65 12.24 -3.01 -10.37
C LYS A 65 12.49 -2.14 -11.60
N ARG A 66 11.72 -1.05 -11.76
CA ARG A 66 11.87 -0.08 -12.84
C ARG A 66 12.83 1.08 -12.50
N GLY A 67 13.43 1.08 -11.31
CA GLY A 67 14.29 2.16 -10.83
C GLY A 67 13.53 3.40 -10.36
N ALA A 68 12.19 3.35 -10.29
CA ALA A 68 11.36 4.42 -9.74
C ALA A 68 11.30 4.32 -8.21
N TYR A 69 12.47 4.50 -7.57
CA TYR A 69 12.65 4.24 -6.14
C TYR A 69 11.74 5.10 -5.25
N GLU A 70 11.60 6.39 -5.55
CA GLU A 70 10.74 7.30 -4.79
C GLU A 70 9.28 6.84 -4.81
N SER A 71 8.76 6.44 -5.97
CA SER A 71 7.40 5.91 -6.09
C SER A 71 7.24 4.59 -5.34
N GLY A 72 8.22 3.69 -5.42
CA GLY A 72 8.18 2.42 -4.69
C GLY A 72 8.20 2.59 -3.17
N ILE A 73 9.08 3.47 -2.67
CA ILE A 73 9.13 3.89 -1.26
C ILE A 73 7.78 4.45 -0.82
N ASN A 74 7.16 5.31 -1.63
CA ASN A 74 5.84 5.88 -1.34
C ASN A 74 4.75 4.80 -1.23
N TYR A 75 4.73 3.80 -2.13
CA TYR A 75 3.78 2.68 -2.02
C TYR A 75 3.97 1.87 -0.74
N TYR A 76 5.20 1.56 -0.36
CA TYR A 76 5.46 0.85 0.90
C TYR A 76 5.05 1.65 2.13
N HIS A 77 5.29 2.97 2.13
CA HIS A 77 4.82 3.85 3.20
C HIS A 77 3.31 3.89 3.34
N GLN A 78 2.59 4.08 2.24
CA GLN A 78 1.12 4.06 2.24
C GLN A 78 0.59 2.68 2.68
N THR A 79 1.29 1.60 2.30
CA THR A 79 0.93 0.25 2.73
C THR A 79 1.10 0.09 4.24
N LEU A 80 2.23 0.51 4.81
CA LEU A 80 2.48 0.47 6.26
C LEU A 80 1.45 1.29 7.04
N GLU A 81 1.09 2.48 6.55
CA GLU A 81 0.06 3.34 7.15
C GLU A 81 -1.32 2.66 7.14
N LEU A 82 -1.69 2.06 5.99
CA LEU A 82 -2.94 1.31 5.88
C LEU A 82 -2.94 0.10 6.82
N CYS A 83 -1.80 -0.60 6.94
CA CYS A 83 -1.66 -1.69 7.89
C CYS A 83 -1.90 -1.20 9.35
N GLN A 84 -1.23 -0.14 9.78
CA GLN A 84 -1.38 0.38 11.14
C GLN A 84 -2.82 0.79 11.47
N ARG A 85 -3.57 1.32 10.50
CA ARG A 85 -4.98 1.69 10.66
C ARG A 85 -5.92 0.48 10.77
N GLN A 86 -5.56 -0.64 10.16
CA GLN A 86 -6.44 -1.81 10.00
C GLN A 86 -5.96 -3.02 10.82
N LYS A 87 -5.63 -2.79 12.11
CA LYS A 87 -4.94 -3.72 13.04
C LYS A 87 -5.42 -5.19 13.00
N GLU A 88 -6.70 -5.44 12.71
CA GLU A 88 -7.28 -6.80 12.67
C GLU A 88 -6.92 -7.60 11.40
N SER A 89 -6.37 -6.96 10.37
CA SER A 89 -6.18 -7.56 9.05
C SER A 89 -4.73 -7.94 8.69
N ILE A 90 -3.75 -7.70 9.57
CA ILE A 90 -2.33 -7.76 9.21
C ILE A 90 -1.50 -8.68 10.08
N ASN A 91 -0.69 -9.47 9.38
CA ASN A 91 0.34 -10.33 9.93
C ASN A 91 1.58 -9.49 10.29
N LEU A 92 2.11 -9.62 11.52
CA LEU A 92 3.37 -8.99 11.95
C LEU A 92 4.52 -9.24 10.95
N GLN A 93 4.55 -10.42 10.33
CA GLN A 93 5.52 -10.77 9.29
C GLN A 93 5.47 -9.82 8.08
N LEU A 94 4.29 -9.32 7.72
CA LEU A 94 4.15 -8.37 6.61
C LEU A 94 4.81 -7.03 6.95
N LEU A 95 4.61 -6.54 8.18
CA LEU A 95 5.23 -5.30 8.64
C LEU A 95 6.75 -5.42 8.63
N VAL A 96 7.28 -6.55 9.10
CA VAL A 96 8.72 -6.85 9.06
C VAL A 96 9.23 -6.81 7.61
N THR A 97 8.56 -7.51 6.69
CA THR A 97 8.95 -7.57 5.28
C THR A 97 8.97 -6.19 4.62
N LEU A 98 7.96 -5.35 4.88
CA LEU A 98 7.87 -4.00 4.32
C LEU A 98 8.97 -3.07 4.85
N ASN A 99 9.28 -3.14 6.15
CA ASN A 99 10.35 -2.34 6.74
C ASN A 99 11.73 -2.81 6.26
N GLU A 100 11.94 -4.12 6.10
CA GLU A 100 13.17 -4.68 5.54
C GLU A 100 13.37 -4.22 4.09
N ALA A 101 12.32 -4.27 3.27
CA ALA A 101 12.38 -3.79 1.89
C ALA A 101 12.74 -2.29 1.81
N LEU A 102 12.15 -1.45 2.68
CA LEU A 102 12.54 -0.04 2.79
C LEU A 102 14.01 0.13 3.19
N ALA A 103 14.49 -0.63 4.17
CA ALA A 103 15.87 -0.59 4.60
C ALA A 103 16.85 -0.93 3.45
N ASP A 104 16.55 -2.01 2.71
CA ASP A 104 17.33 -2.45 1.56
C ASP A 104 17.35 -1.39 0.44
N ILE A 105 16.21 -0.76 0.16
CA ILE A 105 16.11 0.30 -0.84
C ILE A 105 16.97 1.51 -0.42
N TYR A 106 16.82 1.99 0.81
CA TYR A 106 17.60 3.13 1.31
C TYR A 106 19.10 2.85 1.29
N ARG A 107 19.51 1.62 1.65
CA ARG A 107 20.91 1.18 1.53
C ARG A 107 21.38 1.22 0.08
N ALA A 108 20.58 0.71 -0.85
CA ALA A 108 20.91 0.75 -2.29
C ALA A 108 21.04 2.18 -2.85
N LEU A 109 20.33 3.14 -2.26
CA LEU A 109 20.40 4.56 -2.60
C LEU A 109 21.54 5.31 -1.88
N GLY A 110 22.27 4.66 -0.97
CA GLY A 110 23.33 5.28 -0.16
C GLY A 110 22.82 6.12 1.03
N ASP A 111 21.52 6.05 1.34
CA ASP A 111 20.93 6.69 2.51
C ASP A 111 21.04 5.79 3.74
N GLU A 112 22.25 5.75 4.30
CA GLU A 112 22.58 4.91 5.45
C GLU A 112 21.75 5.26 6.70
N GLN A 113 21.36 6.52 6.86
CA GLN A 113 20.59 6.96 8.02
C GLN A 113 19.20 6.33 8.02
N ASN A 114 18.49 6.38 6.88
CA ASN A 114 17.18 5.76 6.78
C ASN A 114 17.29 4.23 6.75
N ALA A 115 18.30 3.65 6.09
CA ALA A 115 18.52 2.21 6.10
C ALA A 115 18.66 1.66 7.54
N LEU A 116 19.53 2.25 8.35
CA LEU A 116 19.72 1.86 9.75
C LEU A 116 18.46 2.03 10.59
N LYS A 117 17.69 3.09 10.36
CA LYS A 117 16.41 3.32 11.04
C LYS A 117 15.44 2.16 10.79
N TYR A 118 15.28 1.72 9.55
CA TYR A 118 14.35 0.63 9.21
C TYR A 118 14.86 -0.75 9.64
N TYR A 119 16.15 -1.04 9.49
CA TYR A 119 16.71 -2.29 10.03
C TYR A 119 16.55 -2.39 11.54
N LYS A 120 16.64 -1.27 12.27
CA LYS A 120 16.39 -1.28 13.71
C LYS A 120 14.93 -1.66 14.03
N ILE A 121 13.96 -1.13 13.27
CA ILE A 121 12.54 -1.50 13.41
C ILE A 121 12.38 -3.01 13.19
N VAL A 122 12.95 -3.56 12.11
CA VAL A 122 12.92 -5.00 11.78
C VAL A 122 13.48 -5.84 12.92
N LEU A 123 14.67 -5.47 13.43
CA LEU A 123 15.32 -6.18 14.52
C LEU A 123 14.48 -6.16 15.81
N ASP A 124 13.90 -5.00 16.14
CA ASP A 124 13.07 -4.86 17.33
C ASP A 124 11.76 -5.67 17.21
N SER A 125 11.15 -5.73 16.02
CA SER A 125 10.00 -6.60 15.75
C SER A 125 10.33 -8.09 15.90
N TYR A 126 11.48 -8.56 15.43
CA TYR A 126 11.90 -9.95 15.66
C TYR A 126 12.11 -10.28 17.14
N LYS A 127 12.64 -9.34 17.93
CA LYS A 127 12.77 -9.53 19.38
C LYS A 127 11.41 -9.63 20.08
N GLU A 128 10.39 -8.93 19.58
CA GLU A 128 9.03 -9.06 20.11
C GLU A 128 8.43 -10.42 19.76
N ILE A 129 8.51 -10.83 18.49
CA ILE A 129 8.00 -12.13 18.02
C ILE A 129 8.64 -13.30 18.76
N LEU A 130 9.95 -13.25 19.04
CA LEU A 130 10.69 -14.33 19.70
C LEU A 130 10.52 -14.36 21.23
N LYS A 131 9.87 -13.36 21.84
CA LYS A 131 9.58 -13.32 23.28
C LYS A 131 8.24 -13.96 23.62
N GLU A 132 7.38 -14.18 22.64
CA GLU A 132 6.10 -14.90 22.74
C GLU A 132 6.29 -16.41 22.53
#